data_AF-A0A0S8DRS3-F1
#
_entry.id   AF-A0A0S8DRS3-F1
#
_cell.length_a   1.000
_cell.length_b   1.000
_cell.length_c   1.000
_cell.angle_alpha   90.00
_cell.angle_beta   90.00
_cell.angle_gamma   90.00
#
_symmetry.space_group_name_H-M   'P 1'
#
loop_
_entity.id
_entity.type
_entity.pdbx_description
1 polymer ?
#
loop_
_entity_poly.entity_id
_entity_poly.type
_entity_poly.pdbx_seq_one_letter_code
_entity_poly.pdbx_strand_id
1 'polypeptide(L)'
;MVPSTKQLILGASALVVGSLVYVLDRPASSVYFVPEALSLYSPSASVFGPMGNHLPTFFHVVAFALLTSGAAGCRSLVCLAVAVVGWTLVDGLFELAQYDAVAESLVRHIPTWFQHVPVLDNTRAYLLRGEFDPRDLASIAVGGLSAFALGWWTLRVPRHAP
;
A
#
# COMPACT_ATOMS: atom_id res chain seq x y z
N MET A 1 7.05 -2.13 -24.73
CA MET A 1 6.41 -3.09 -23.79
C MET A 1 4.91 -2.78 -23.78
N VAL A 2 4.03 -3.76 -23.92
CA VAL A 2 2.56 -3.52 -23.95
C VAL A 2 1.99 -3.78 -22.55
N PRO A 3 1.36 -2.78 -21.90
CA PRO A 3 0.80 -2.93 -20.57
C PRO A 3 -0.20 -4.10 -20.46
N SER A 4 -0.34 -4.64 -19.25
CA SER A 4 -1.33 -5.66 -18.93
C SER A 4 -2.59 -5.01 -18.35
N THR A 5 -3.61 -4.78 -19.19
CA THR A 5 -4.88 -4.18 -18.75
C THR A 5 -5.52 -4.94 -17.59
N LYS A 6 -5.42 -6.27 -17.57
CA LYS A 6 -5.96 -7.10 -16.48
C LYS A 6 -5.29 -6.79 -15.13
N GLN A 7 -3.95 -6.72 -15.10
CA GLN A 7 -3.21 -6.42 -13.87
C GLN A 7 -3.44 -4.97 -13.43
N LEU A 8 -3.52 -4.04 -14.38
CA LEU A 8 -3.85 -2.64 -14.09
C LEU A 8 -5.23 -2.49 -13.45
N ILE A 9 -6.26 -3.16 -13.99
CA ILE A 9 -7.60 -3.13 -13.42
C ILE A 9 -7.61 -3.76 -12.03
N LEU A 10 -7.01 -4.94 -11.85
CA LEU A 10 -6.97 -5.60 -10.54
C LEU A 10 -6.24 -4.74 -9.50
N GLY A 11 -5.10 -4.16 -9.86
CA GLY A 11 -4.33 -3.29 -8.99
C GLY A 11 -5.08 -2.00 -8.63
N ALA A 12 -5.73 -1.37 -9.61
CA ALA A 12 -6.56 -0.18 -9.37
C ALA A 12 -7.77 -0.49 -8.46
N SER A 13 -8.44 -1.62 -8.69
CA SER A 13 -9.54 -2.07 -7.83
C SER A 13 -9.07 -2.32 -6.39
N ALA A 14 -7.92 -2.98 -6.21
CA ALA A 14 -7.32 -3.18 -4.89
C ALA A 14 -7.01 -1.84 -4.19
N LEU A 15 -6.46 -0.87 -4.92
CA LEU A 15 -6.17 0.46 -4.39
C LEU A 15 -7.44 1.20 -3.97
N VAL A 16 -8.52 1.12 -4.76
CA VAL A 16 -9.81 1.71 -4.41
C VAL A 16 -10.36 1.07 -3.13
N VAL A 17 -10.36 -0.26 -3.03
CA VAL A 17 -10.85 -0.96 -1.83
C VAL A 17 -10.01 -0.61 -0.60
N GLY A 18 -8.68 -0.56 -0.71
CA GLY A 18 -7.81 -0.12 0.38
C GLY A 18 -8.07 1.34 0.78
N SER A 19 -8.29 2.22 -0.19
CA SER A 19 -8.61 3.63 0.04
C SER A 19 -9.93 3.84 0.79
N LEU A 20 -10.92 2.98 0.55
CA LEU A 20 -12.20 3.03 1.26
C LEU A 20 -12.03 2.83 2.77
N VAL A 21 -11.04 2.06 3.23
CA VAL A 21 -10.76 1.91 4.66
C VAL A 21 -10.39 3.26 5.28
N TYR A 22 -9.58 4.07 4.60
CA TYR A 22 -9.21 5.40 5.09
C TYR A 22 -10.37 6.38 5.12
N VAL A 23 -11.29 6.29 4.16
CA VAL A 23 -12.46 7.18 4.08
C VAL A 23 -13.54 6.81 5.11
N LEU A 24 -13.75 5.52 5.33
CA LEU A 24 -14.88 5.01 6.13
C LEU A 24 -14.51 4.77 7.60
N ASP A 25 -13.27 4.35 7.89
CA ASP A 25 -12.91 3.82 9.21
C ASP A 25 -11.80 4.63 9.90
N ARG A 26 -11.24 5.66 9.26
CA ARG A 26 -10.20 6.53 9.84
C ARG A 26 -10.65 8.00 9.89
N PRO A 27 -10.41 8.71 11.00
CA PRO A 27 -10.68 10.14 11.06
C PRO A 27 -9.78 10.89 10.08
N ALA A 28 -10.34 11.91 9.40
CA ALA A 28 -9.60 12.75 8.44
C ALA A 28 -8.31 13.33 9.05
N SER A 29 -8.34 13.70 10.33
CA SER A 29 -7.20 14.27 11.06
C SER A 29 -6.02 13.30 11.23
N SER A 30 -6.21 11.99 11.04
CA SER A 30 -5.13 11.00 11.09
C SER A 30 -4.65 10.55 9.71
N VAL A 31 -5.25 11.04 8.62
CA VAL A 31 -4.92 10.60 7.25
C VAL A 31 -4.56 11.81 6.38
N TYR A 32 -3.30 11.92 6.02
CA TYR A 32 -2.74 13.11 5.34
C TYR A 32 -3.49 13.53 4.07
N PHE A 33 -3.93 12.57 3.24
CA PHE A 33 -4.55 12.86 1.94
C PHE A 33 -6.09 12.87 1.96
N VAL A 34 -6.74 12.64 3.10
CA VAL A 34 -8.21 12.61 3.17
C VAL A 34 -8.70 13.92 3.76
N PRO A 35 -9.20 14.87 2.94
CA PRO A 35 -9.80 16.08 3.46
C PRO A 35 -11.09 15.75 4.22
N GLU A 36 -11.44 16.60 5.19
CA GLU A 36 -12.64 16.42 6.02
C GLU A 36 -13.93 16.26 5.19
N ALA A 37 -14.04 16.99 4.08
CA ALA A 37 -15.19 16.91 3.16
C ALA A 37 -15.37 15.54 2.48
N LEU A 38 -14.32 14.70 2.43
CA LEU A 38 -14.39 13.34 1.88
C LEU A 38 -14.45 12.27 2.96
N SER A 39 -14.29 12.62 4.24
CA SER A 39 -14.34 11.65 5.33
C SER A 39 -15.78 11.27 5.65
N LEU A 40 -16.02 9.96 5.69
CA LEU A 40 -17.29 9.37 6.09
C LEU A 40 -17.16 8.65 7.44
N TYR A 41 -16.06 8.89 8.14
CA TYR A 41 -15.75 8.28 9.42
C TYR A 41 -16.78 8.65 10.49
N SER A 42 -17.21 7.63 11.24
CA SER A 42 -18.03 7.80 12.42
C SER A 42 -17.40 7.05 13.61
N PRO A 43 -17.20 7.71 14.77
CA PRO A 43 -16.63 7.04 15.95
C PRO A 43 -17.46 5.84 16.45
N SER A 44 -18.76 5.80 16.15
CA SER A 44 -19.67 4.74 16.60
C SER A 44 -19.95 3.67 15.54
N ALA A 45 -19.43 3.82 14.32
CA ALA A 45 -19.67 2.88 13.23
C ALA A 45 -18.38 2.64 12.45
N SER A 46 -17.89 1.40 12.49
CA SER A 46 -16.74 0.93 11.70
C SER A 46 -17.23 -0.13 10.73
N VAL A 47 -16.89 0.04 9.45
CA VAL A 47 -17.30 -0.85 8.36
C VAL A 47 -16.44 -2.11 8.33
N PHE A 48 -15.13 -1.96 8.57
CA PHE A 48 -14.15 -3.05 8.49
C PHE A 48 -13.72 -3.57 9.86
N GLY A 49 -14.09 -2.88 10.94
CA GLY A 49 -13.78 -3.26 12.31
C GLY A 49 -12.27 -3.39 12.55
N PRO A 50 -11.85 -4.34 13.40
CA PRO A 50 -10.43 -4.58 13.68
C PRO A 50 -9.59 -4.93 12.45
N MET A 51 -10.21 -5.50 11.40
CA MET A 51 -9.49 -5.83 10.17
C MET A 51 -9.02 -4.57 9.42
N GLY A 52 -9.73 -3.45 9.56
CA GLY A 52 -9.36 -2.16 8.98
C GLY A 52 -7.98 -1.65 9.42
N ASN A 53 -7.42 -2.21 10.50
CA ASN A 53 -6.05 -1.90 10.92
C ASN A 53 -4.98 -2.43 9.98
N HIS A 54 -5.23 -3.55 9.32
CA HIS A 54 -4.22 -4.25 8.51
C HIS A 54 -4.64 -4.38 7.04
N LEU A 55 -5.90 -4.13 6.71
CA LEU A 55 -6.35 -4.19 5.31
C LEU A 55 -5.58 -3.22 4.38
N PRO A 56 -5.27 -1.98 4.78
CA PRO A 56 -4.50 -1.09 3.91
C PRO A 56 -3.12 -1.63 3.55
N THR A 57 -2.38 -2.20 4.51
CA THR A 57 -1.03 -2.78 4.25
C THR A 57 -1.11 -3.98 3.32
N PHE A 58 -2.15 -4.83 3.45
CA PHE A 58 -2.43 -5.89 2.47
C PHE A 58 -2.69 -5.32 1.07
N PHE A 59 -3.60 -4.35 0.95
CA PHE A 59 -4.02 -3.81 -0.33
C PHE A 59 -2.94 -2.98 -1.03
N HIS A 60 -2.05 -2.31 -0.29
CA HIS A 60 -0.90 -1.60 -0.86
C HIS A 60 0.02 -2.55 -1.62
N VAL A 61 0.47 -3.64 -0.99
CA VAL A 61 1.30 -4.64 -1.66
C VAL A 61 0.60 -5.21 -2.88
N VAL A 62 -0.69 -5.57 -2.76
CA VAL A 62 -1.46 -6.12 -3.89
C VAL A 62 -1.56 -5.11 -5.04
N ALA A 63 -1.97 -3.89 -4.73
CA ALA A 63 -2.19 -2.83 -5.71
C ALA A 63 -0.90 -2.46 -6.42
N PHE A 64 0.15 -2.13 -5.68
CA PHE A 64 1.37 -1.62 -6.28
C PHE A 64 2.14 -2.69 -7.05
N ALA A 65 2.18 -3.94 -6.57
CA ALA A 65 2.81 -5.03 -7.33
C ALA A 65 2.10 -5.28 -8.67
N LEU A 66 0.76 -5.28 -8.70
CA LEU A 66 -0.01 -5.48 -9.93
C LEU A 66 0.01 -4.27 -10.85
N LEU A 67 -0.02 -3.05 -10.32
CA LEU A 67 0.12 -1.82 -11.10
C LEU A 67 1.51 -1.73 -11.74
N THR A 68 2.58 -2.00 -10.98
CA THR A 68 3.95 -1.98 -11.50
C THR A 68 4.17 -3.06 -12.56
N SER A 69 3.81 -4.32 -12.27
CA SER A 69 3.96 -5.40 -13.25
C SER A 69 3.08 -5.20 -14.48
N GLY A 70 1.88 -4.65 -14.29
CA GLY A 70 0.95 -4.31 -15.35
C GLY A 70 1.46 -3.20 -16.25
N ALA A 71 1.95 -2.10 -15.68
CA ALA A 71 2.52 -0.97 -16.41
C ALA A 71 3.81 -1.35 -17.15
N ALA A 72 4.68 -2.14 -16.51
CA ALA A 72 5.88 -2.70 -17.13
C ALA A 72 5.56 -3.71 -18.25
N GLY A 73 4.32 -4.19 -18.34
CA GLY A 73 3.91 -5.19 -19.32
C GLY A 73 4.62 -6.53 -19.08
N CYS A 74 4.82 -6.91 -17.81
CA CYS A 74 5.49 -8.15 -17.43
C CYS A 74 4.86 -9.36 -18.14
N ARG A 75 5.72 -10.21 -18.74
CA ARG A 75 5.33 -11.45 -19.43
C ARG A 75 5.94 -12.71 -18.82
N SER A 76 6.85 -12.55 -17.87
CA SER A 76 7.53 -13.65 -17.20
C SER A 76 7.21 -13.65 -15.71
N LEU A 77 7.29 -14.85 -15.10
CA LEU A 77 7.17 -15.01 -13.65
C LEU A 77 8.25 -14.24 -12.89
N VAL A 78 9.45 -14.12 -13.46
CA VAL A 78 10.56 -13.35 -12.84
C VAL A 78 10.20 -11.87 -12.74
N CYS A 79 9.67 -11.27 -13.81
CA CYS A 79 9.25 -9.86 -13.80
C CYS A 79 8.16 -9.61 -12.75
N LEU A 80 7.17 -10.51 -12.66
CA LEU A 80 6.14 -10.46 -11.62
C LEU A 80 6.74 -10.60 -10.21
N ALA A 81 7.63 -11.57 -10.01
CA ALA A 81 8.26 -11.81 -8.72
C ALA A 81 9.07 -10.60 -8.25
N VAL A 82 9.81 -9.93 -9.15
CA VAL A 82 10.55 -8.70 -8.83
C VAL A 82 9.60 -7.60 -8.36
N ALA A 83 8.46 -7.40 -9.03
CA ALA A 83 7.47 -6.40 -8.60
C ALA A 83 6.87 -6.75 -7.23
N VAL A 84 6.52 -8.01 -6.99
CA VAL A 84 5.95 -8.46 -5.71
C VAL A 84 6.96 -8.32 -4.58
N VAL A 85 8.16 -8.89 -4.73
CA VAL A 85 9.22 -8.81 -3.72
C VAL A 85 9.61 -7.36 -3.45
N GLY A 86 9.71 -6.54 -4.50
CA GLY A 86 10.01 -5.12 -4.36
C GLY A 86 9.01 -4.40 -3.45
N TRP A 87 7.71 -4.56 -3.71
CA TRP A 87 6.67 -3.89 -2.90
C TRP A 87 6.48 -4.50 -1.52
N THR A 88 6.64 -5.81 -1.35
CA THR A 88 6.69 -6.45 -0.03
C THR A 88 7.84 -5.90 0.81
N LEU A 89 9.02 -5.68 0.21
CA LEU A 89 10.17 -5.08 0.91
C LEU A 89 9.93 -3.61 1.24
N VAL A 90 9.38 -2.82 0.30
CA VAL A 90 9.09 -1.40 0.53
C VAL A 90 8.11 -1.22 1.68
N ASP A 91 6.98 -1.94 1.68
CA ASP A 91 6.00 -1.85 2.77
C ASP A 91 6.58 -2.38 4.09
N GLY A 92 7.33 -3.49 4.05
CA GLY A 92 8.01 -4.00 5.24
C GLY A 92 9.03 -3.03 5.82
N LEU A 93 9.74 -2.26 4.97
CA LEU A 93 10.65 -1.21 5.42
C LEU A 93 9.91 -0.03 6.03
N PHE A 94 8.75 0.36 5.49
CA PHE A 94 7.92 1.40 6.09
C PHE A 94 7.39 0.98 7.47
N GLU A 95 6.98 -0.27 7.62
CA GLU A 95 6.55 -0.85 8.89
C GLU A 95 7.69 -0.84 9.91
N LEU A 96 8.87 -1.34 9.51
CA LEU A 96 10.06 -1.32 10.37
C LEU A 96 10.53 0.11 10.71
N ALA A 97 10.31 1.08 9.83
CA ALA A 97 10.64 2.46 10.08
C ALA A 97 9.78 3.10 11.19
N GLN A 98 8.62 2.52 11.49
CA GLN A 98 7.71 2.93 12.57
C GLN A 98 8.02 2.24 13.91
N TYR A 99 8.99 1.32 13.95
CA TYR A 99 9.48 0.78 15.22
C TYR A 99 10.19 1.90 16.01
N ASP A 100 9.78 2.15 17.25
CA ASP A 100 10.20 3.31 18.06
C ASP A 100 11.70 3.63 17.97
N ALA A 101 12.55 2.62 18.19
CA ALA A 101 14.01 2.79 18.17
C ALA A 101 14.56 3.22 16.79
N VAL A 102 13.92 2.77 15.70
CA VAL A 102 14.27 3.14 14.33
C VAL A 102 13.68 4.51 14.00
N ALA A 103 12.41 4.74 14.34
CA ALA A 103 11.70 6.00 14.09
C ALA A 103 12.43 7.19 14.71
N GLU A 104 12.79 7.11 16.00
CA GLU A 104 13.55 8.16 16.70
C GLU A 104 14.89 8.45 16.04
N SER A 105 15.57 7.40 15.55
CA SER A 105 16.84 7.56 14.84
C SER A 105 16.68 8.24 13.50
N LEU A 106 15.70 7.81 12.69
CA LEU A 106 15.42 8.38 11.38
C LEU A 106 15.00 9.85 11.47
N VAL A 107 14.16 10.20 12.45
CA VAL A 107 13.65 11.56 12.64
C VAL A 107 14.76 12.58 12.89
N ARG A 108 15.87 12.18 13.52
CA ARG A 108 17.06 13.04 13.70
C ARG A 108 17.78 13.37 12.39
N HIS A 109 17.58 12.55 11.35
CA HIS A 109 18.22 12.70 10.05
C HIS A 109 17.28 13.29 8.98
N ILE A 110 16.01 13.55 9.30
CA ILE A 110 15.09 14.21 8.37
C ILE A 110 15.57 15.64 8.11
N PRO A 111 15.88 16.00 6.85
CA PRO A 111 16.28 17.35 6.50
C PRO A 111 15.15 18.36 6.75
N THR A 112 15.48 19.56 7.21
CA THR A 112 14.48 20.62 7.47
C THR A 112 13.74 21.07 6.22
N TRP A 113 14.34 20.93 5.03
CA TRP A 113 13.68 21.29 3.77
C TRP A 113 12.46 20.40 3.46
N PHE A 114 12.34 19.20 4.06
CA PHE A 114 11.14 18.35 3.91
C PHE A 114 9.86 19.09 4.31
N GLN A 115 9.92 19.98 5.30
CA GLN A 115 8.77 20.76 5.77
C GLN A 115 8.16 21.69 4.70
N HIS A 116 8.89 21.94 3.61
CA HIS A 116 8.49 22.84 2.53
C HIS A 116 8.13 22.08 1.24
N VAL A 117 8.23 20.75 1.25
CA VAL A 117 7.92 19.91 0.09
C VAL A 117 6.66 19.12 0.41
N PRO A 118 5.56 19.30 -0.36
CA PRO A 118 4.33 18.55 -0.16
C PRO A 118 4.60 17.04 -0.12
N VAL A 119 3.85 16.30 0.70
CA VAL A 119 4.03 14.87 1.00
C VAL A 119 5.20 14.59 1.95
N LEU A 120 6.35 15.25 1.78
CA LEU A 120 7.53 15.05 2.62
C LEU A 120 7.43 15.79 3.96
N ASP A 121 6.63 16.85 4.03
CA ASP A 121 6.29 17.58 5.25
C ASP A 121 5.64 16.66 6.31
N ASN A 122 5.00 15.58 5.88
CA ASN A 122 4.38 14.59 6.75
C ASN A 122 5.33 13.46 7.21
N THR A 123 6.56 13.34 6.67
CA THR A 123 7.45 12.19 6.96
C THR A 123 7.73 12.04 8.46
N ARG A 124 7.96 13.16 9.17
CA ARG A 124 8.17 13.11 10.64
C ARG A 124 6.94 12.59 11.38
N ALA A 125 5.75 13.08 11.03
CA ALA A 125 4.51 12.67 11.68
C ALA A 125 4.19 11.20 11.35
N TYR A 126 4.46 10.75 10.13
CA TYR A 126 4.30 9.36 9.71
C TYR A 126 5.16 8.40 10.55
N LEU A 127 6.43 8.73 10.79
CA LEU A 127 7.34 7.90 11.59
C LEU A 127 6.99 7.88 13.08
N LEU A 128 6.58 9.03 13.65
CA LEU A 128 6.35 9.16 15.10
C LEU A 128 4.93 8.79 15.55
N ARG A 129 3.95 8.84 14.64
CA ARG A 129 2.54 8.51 14.94
C ARG A 129 2.11 7.18 14.35
N GLY A 130 2.94 6.58 13.50
CA GLY A 130 2.78 5.20 13.10
C GLY A 130 3.03 4.28 14.28
N GLU A 131 2.40 3.11 14.26
CA GLU A 131 2.58 2.07 15.27
C GLU A 131 3.08 0.83 14.54
N PHE A 132 4.25 0.33 14.95
CA PHE A 132 4.74 -0.95 14.45
C PHE A 132 3.87 -2.10 14.97
N ASP A 133 3.26 -2.86 14.07
CA ASP A 133 2.47 -4.04 14.40
C ASP A 133 2.96 -5.27 13.59
N PRO A 134 3.42 -6.35 14.26
CA PRO A 134 3.79 -7.60 13.58
C PRO A 134 2.68 -8.21 12.71
N ARG A 135 1.41 -7.90 12.97
CA ARG A 135 0.28 -8.31 12.14
C ARG A 135 0.29 -7.64 10.78
N ASP A 136 0.83 -6.43 10.67
CA ASP A 136 1.02 -5.75 9.39
C ASP A 136 2.12 -6.43 8.56
N LEU A 137 3.19 -6.95 9.17
CA LEU A 137 4.16 -7.79 8.45
C LEU A 137 3.50 -9.07 7.89
N ALA A 138 2.61 -9.71 8.65
CA ALA A 138 1.84 -10.84 8.15
C ALA A 138 0.88 -10.42 7.02
N SER A 139 0.23 -9.27 7.16
CA SER A 139 -0.67 -8.68 6.16
C SER A 139 0.06 -8.41 4.83
N ILE A 140 1.25 -7.81 4.90
CA ILE A 140 2.17 -7.56 3.77
C ILE A 140 2.56 -8.88 3.10
N ALA A 141 2.92 -9.90 3.87
CA ALA A 141 3.28 -11.22 3.33
C ALA A 141 2.11 -11.88 2.60
N VAL A 142 0.90 -11.86 3.20
CA VAL A 142 -0.32 -12.38 2.59
C VAL A 142 -0.70 -11.56 1.34
N GLY A 143 -0.48 -10.24 1.36
CA GLY A 143 -0.64 -9.35 0.21
C GLY A 143 0.28 -9.70 -0.95
N GLY A 144 1.56 -9.95 -0.66
CA GLY A 144 2.54 -10.38 -1.65
C GLY A 144 2.18 -11.71 -2.31
N LEU A 145 1.81 -12.71 -1.51
CA LEU A 145 1.32 -14.00 -2.00
C LEU A 145 0.07 -13.84 -2.89
N SER A 146 -0.86 -12.98 -2.47
CA SER A 146 -2.10 -12.71 -3.22
C SER A 146 -1.82 -12.02 -4.55
N ALA A 147 -0.94 -11.00 -4.56
CA ALA A 147 -0.51 -10.34 -5.80
C ALA A 147 0.19 -11.31 -6.74
N PHE A 148 1.06 -12.17 -6.23
CA PHE A 148 1.73 -13.17 -7.06
C PHE A 148 0.74 -14.16 -7.68
N ALA A 149 -0.21 -14.67 -6.89
CA ALA A 149 -1.24 -15.58 -7.37
C ALA A 149 -2.14 -14.95 -8.45
N LEU A 150 -2.63 -13.73 -8.20
CA LEU A 150 -3.44 -12.97 -9.15
C LEU A 150 -2.66 -12.63 -10.43
N GLY A 151 -1.43 -12.13 -10.27
CA GLY A 151 -0.55 -11.81 -11.38
C GLY A 151 -0.26 -13.03 -12.24
N TRP A 152 0.08 -14.17 -11.62
CA TRP A 152 0.31 -15.44 -12.31
C TRP A 152 -0.92 -15.93 -13.07
N TRP A 153 -2.11 -15.84 -12.45
CA TRP A 153 -3.36 -16.16 -13.12
C TRP A 153 -3.54 -15.31 -14.38
N THR A 154 -3.30 -13.99 -14.31
CA THR A 154 -3.42 -13.12 -15.49
C THR A 154 -2.42 -13.44 -16.61
N LEU A 155 -1.24 -13.97 -16.28
CA LEU A 155 -0.25 -14.40 -17.28
C LEU A 155 -0.67 -15.69 -18.00
N ARG A 156 -1.49 -16.53 -17.36
CA ARG A 156 -2.00 -17.79 -17.93
C ARG A 156 -3.20 -17.61 -18.84
N VAL A 157 -4.02 -16.58 -18.60
CA VAL A 157 -5.21 -16.35 -19.44
C VAL A 157 -4.76 -15.77 -20.79
N PRO A 158 -5.08 -16.45 -21.92
CA PRO A 158 -4.74 -15.94 -23.25
C PRO A 158 -5.21 -14.50 -23.41
N ARG A 159 -4.34 -13.65 -23.97
CA ARG A 159 -4.79 -12.33 -24.43
C ARG A 159 -5.48 -12.57 -25.77
N HIS A 160 -6.80 -12.33 -25.83
CA HIS A 160 -7.46 -12.19 -27.12
C HIS A 160 -6.76 -11.02 -27.83
N ALA A 161 -6.02 -11.34 -28.89
CA ALA A 161 -5.49 -10.32 -29.77
C ALA A 161 -6.70 -9.64 -30.46
N PRO A 162 -6.75 -8.30 -30.52
CA PRO A 162 -7.64 -7.62 -31.44
C PRO A 162 -7.27 -7.96 -32.89
#